data_AF-A0AAI9ZIT5-F1
#
_entry.id   AF-A0AAI9ZIT5-F1
#
_cell.length_a   1.000
_cell.length_b   1.000
_cell.length_c   1.000
_cell.angle_alpha   90.00
_cell.angle_beta   90.00
_cell.angle_gamma   90.00
#
_symmetry.space_group_name_H-M   'P 1'
#
loop_
_entity.id
_entity.type
_entity.pdbx_description
1 polymer ?
#
loop_
_entity_poly.entity_id
_entity_poly.type
_entity_poly.pdbx_seq_one_letter_code
_entity_poly.pdbx_strand_id
1 'polypeptide(L)'
;MEAVTERHFFHHGAPRPATTKTALRAIEREKLDCQWCQIRAFPNHKQYPITIVNEFDDEVIPPNFRFLQHSKLGHGVQAAEDSFRSGCECEDEEECQYKGCLCLQEQEDDSDDEGEARKKAYMYHMHGAKAGLLRSKFLSSTRPIYECHGGCACDVSCPNRVVERGRQVPLQIFRTEKTGWGVRSLLDIRRGQFVDNYIGEIITPQEAQRRRNTSNFAQQKDVYLFALDKFTDENSPDMRLQGPPLEIDGEFMSGPTRFINHSCEPNLRIFARVGDHADKHIHDLAFFALRDIPRGEQLTFDYVDGVSEDAADAKDKSKQGDMVPCLCGSKNCRQFLW
;
A
#
# COMPACT_ATOMS: atom_id res chain seq x y z
N MET A 1 -9.80 22.22 13.43
CA MET A 1 -10.46 20.91 13.16
C MET A 1 -11.99 20.98 13.18
N GLU A 2 -12.61 21.71 14.12
CA GLU A 2 -14.07 21.75 14.31
C GLU A 2 -14.87 22.09 13.04
N ALA A 3 -14.52 23.15 12.29
CA ALA A 3 -15.24 23.55 11.08
C ALA A 3 -15.26 22.49 9.95
N VAL A 4 -14.23 21.64 9.84
CA VAL A 4 -14.13 20.59 8.82
C VAL A 4 -14.92 19.34 9.23
N THR A 5 -14.95 19.04 10.53
CA THR A 5 -15.78 17.96 11.08
C THR A 5 -17.26 18.34 11.15
N GLU A 6 -17.58 19.63 11.34
CA GLU A 6 -18.94 20.15 11.50
C GLU A 6 -19.83 19.74 10.31
N ARG A 7 -19.33 19.91 9.08
CA ARG A 7 -20.11 19.56 7.88
C ARG A 7 -20.48 18.08 7.84
N HIS A 8 -19.59 17.19 8.26
CA HIS A 8 -19.88 15.76 8.35
C HIS A 8 -20.89 15.43 9.46
N PHE A 9 -20.63 15.87 10.68
CA PHE A 9 -21.47 15.50 11.83
C PHE A 9 -22.87 16.14 11.77
N PHE A 10 -23.00 17.36 11.24
CA PHE A 10 -24.29 18.07 11.18
C PHE A 10 -25.10 17.83 9.89
N HIS A 11 -24.47 17.44 8.77
CA HIS A 11 -25.18 17.20 7.49
C HIS A 11 -25.23 15.74 7.03
N HIS A 12 -24.25 14.90 7.38
CA HIS A 12 -24.16 13.52 6.88
C HIS A 12 -24.28 12.44 7.98
N GLY A 13 -23.99 12.80 9.24
CA GLY A 13 -23.95 11.89 10.39
C GLY A 13 -25.31 11.55 11.03
N ALA A 14 -26.37 12.30 10.70
CA ALA A 14 -27.72 12.08 11.21
C ALA A 14 -28.68 11.64 10.09
N PRO A 15 -29.62 10.71 10.34
CA PRO A 15 -30.67 10.37 9.38
C PRO A 15 -31.65 11.54 9.28
N ARG A 16 -31.36 12.54 8.44
CA ARG A 16 -32.38 13.51 8.05
C ARG A 16 -33.35 12.82 7.09
N PRO A 17 -34.67 12.88 7.30
CA PRO A 17 -35.62 12.38 6.33
C PRO A 17 -35.52 13.29 5.09
N ALA A 18 -34.83 12.83 4.06
CA ALA A 18 -34.79 13.53 2.78
C ALA A 18 -36.19 13.42 2.15
N THR A 19 -36.87 14.56 2.02
CA THR A 19 -38.26 14.63 1.58
C THR A 19 -38.44 14.43 0.07
N THR A 20 -37.34 14.40 -0.72
CA THR A 20 -37.37 14.24 -2.18
C THR A 20 -36.16 13.46 -2.72
N LYS A 21 -36.34 12.77 -3.86
CA LYS A 21 -35.26 12.03 -4.58
C LYS A 21 -34.09 12.92 -4.99
N THR A 22 -34.34 14.19 -5.30
CA THR A 22 -33.31 15.17 -5.68
C THR A 22 -32.42 15.53 -4.49
N ALA A 23 -33.00 15.69 -3.30
CA ALA A 23 -32.26 15.94 -2.07
C ALA A 23 -31.38 14.74 -1.69
N LEU A 24 -31.87 13.51 -1.87
CA LEU A 24 -31.06 12.28 -1.67
C LEU A 24 -29.83 12.25 -2.57
N ARG A 25 -29.98 12.50 -3.88
CA ARG A 25 -28.86 12.54 -4.83
C ARG A 25 -27.88 13.69 -4.57
N ALA A 26 -28.33 14.80 -3.98
CA ALA A 26 -27.45 15.89 -3.57
C ALA A 26 -26.58 15.46 -2.37
N ILE A 27 -27.20 14.84 -1.36
CA ILE A 27 -26.50 14.31 -0.18
C ILE A 27 -25.50 13.21 -0.58
N GLU A 28 -25.86 12.31 -1.50
CA GLU A 28 -24.95 11.27 -2.00
C GLU A 28 -23.71 11.86 -2.69
N ARG A 29 -23.89 12.92 -3.48
CA ARG A 29 -22.76 13.64 -4.10
C ARG A 29 -21.88 14.34 -3.07
N GLU A 30 -22.47 14.99 -2.08
CA GLU A 30 -21.70 15.61 -1.00
C GLU A 30 -20.90 14.58 -0.17
N LYS A 31 -21.46 13.38 0.05
CA LYS A 31 -20.74 12.29 0.72
C LYS A 31 -19.51 11.83 -0.06
N LEU A 32 -19.55 11.88 -1.40
CA LEU A 32 -18.38 11.54 -2.23
C LEU A 32 -17.24 12.53 -2.05
N ASP A 33 -17.51 13.78 -1.70
CA ASP A 33 -16.51 14.81 -1.43
C ASP A 33 -16.14 14.95 0.05
N CYS A 34 -16.83 14.24 0.94
CA CYS A 34 -16.58 14.27 2.37
C CYS A 34 -15.55 13.21 2.80
N GLN A 35 -14.37 13.66 3.24
CA GLN A 35 -13.27 12.80 3.70
C GLN A 35 -13.68 11.84 4.84
N TRP A 36 -14.51 12.29 5.77
CA TRP A 36 -15.02 11.44 6.85
C TRP A 36 -15.99 10.37 6.36
N CYS A 37 -16.82 10.66 5.35
CA CYS A 37 -17.65 9.65 4.71
C CYS A 37 -16.80 8.62 3.97
N GLN A 38 -15.76 9.06 3.25
CA GLN A 38 -14.81 8.18 2.57
C GLN A 38 -14.10 7.24 3.56
N ILE A 39 -13.58 7.78 4.67
CA ILE A 39 -12.96 7.00 5.75
C ILE A 39 -13.93 5.97 6.36
N ARG A 40 -15.18 6.36 6.60
CA ARG A 40 -16.21 5.46 7.16
C ARG A 40 -16.67 4.39 6.17
N ALA A 41 -16.45 4.59 4.88
CA ALA A 41 -16.85 3.64 3.84
C ALA A 41 -15.89 2.44 3.72
N PHE A 42 -14.69 2.48 4.32
CA PHE A 42 -13.77 1.35 4.29
C PHE A 42 -14.44 0.10 4.89
N PRO A 43 -14.34 -1.08 4.24
CA PRO A 43 -15.08 -2.28 4.64
C PRO A 43 -14.91 -2.65 6.13
N ASN A 44 -13.67 -2.55 6.61
CA ASN A 44 -13.30 -2.91 7.98
C ASN A 44 -13.28 -1.71 8.96
N HIS A 45 -13.82 -0.55 8.61
CA HIS A 45 -13.71 0.67 9.44
C HIS A 45 -14.26 0.48 10.86
N LYS A 46 -15.31 -0.31 11.05
CA LYS A 46 -15.90 -0.55 12.37
C LYS A 46 -14.95 -1.30 13.32
N GLN A 47 -14.21 -2.27 12.80
CA GLN A 47 -13.29 -3.10 13.58
C GLN A 47 -11.90 -2.47 13.66
N TYR A 48 -11.46 -1.90 12.54
CA TYR A 48 -10.15 -1.28 12.36
C TYR A 48 -10.36 0.12 11.81
N PRO A 49 -10.70 1.12 12.64
CA PRO A 49 -10.96 2.48 12.17
C PRO A 49 -9.70 3.15 11.61
N ILE A 50 -9.93 4.14 10.75
CA ILE A 50 -8.94 5.18 10.43
C ILE A 50 -9.42 6.43 11.16
N THR A 51 -8.53 7.02 11.97
CA THR A 51 -8.80 8.26 12.70
C THR A 51 -7.80 9.33 12.30
N ILE A 52 -8.16 10.60 12.46
CA ILE A 52 -7.27 11.73 12.22
C ILE A 52 -7.25 12.57 13.50
N VAL A 53 -6.06 12.92 14.00
CA VAL A 53 -5.87 13.78 15.17
C VAL A 53 -4.81 14.85 14.88
N ASN A 54 -5.02 16.05 15.41
CA ASN A 54 -4.05 17.14 15.39
C ASN A 54 -4.10 17.82 16.75
N GLU A 55 -2.98 17.80 17.46
CA GLU A 55 -2.81 18.37 18.80
C GLU A 55 -1.77 19.50 18.82
N PHE A 56 -1.19 19.85 17.66
CA PHE A 56 -0.05 20.76 17.56
C PHE A 56 -0.36 22.08 16.88
N ASP A 57 -1.17 22.06 15.82
CA ASP A 57 -1.51 23.24 15.03
C ASP A 57 -2.94 23.15 14.46
N ASP A 58 -3.34 24.16 13.68
CA ASP A 58 -4.66 24.23 13.06
C ASP A 58 -4.74 23.55 11.67
N GLU A 59 -3.68 22.87 11.24
CA GLU A 59 -3.65 22.21 9.94
C GLU A 59 -4.69 21.08 9.82
N VAL A 60 -5.19 20.91 8.60
CA VAL A 60 -6.16 19.89 8.25
C VAL A 60 -5.70 19.12 7.01
N ILE A 61 -6.25 17.93 6.80
CA ILE A 61 -6.03 17.22 5.54
C ILE A 61 -6.53 18.09 4.39
N PRO A 62 -5.73 18.29 3.32
CA PRO A 62 -6.11 19.17 2.22
C PRO A 62 -7.52 18.86 1.69
N PRO A 63 -8.43 19.85 1.53
CA PRO A 63 -9.83 19.59 1.17
C PRO A 63 -10.04 18.92 -0.20
N ASN A 64 -9.04 19.00 -1.08
CA ASN A 64 -9.01 18.34 -2.39
C ASN A 64 -8.52 16.87 -2.31
N PHE A 65 -7.94 16.44 -1.19
CA PHE A 65 -7.52 15.06 -1.00
C PHE A 65 -8.73 14.13 -0.85
N ARG A 66 -8.64 12.92 -1.42
CA ARG A 66 -9.70 11.90 -1.41
C ARG A 66 -9.16 10.57 -0.89
N PHE A 67 -9.84 9.98 0.11
CA PHE A 67 -9.51 8.64 0.56
C PHE A 67 -10.04 7.58 -0.39
N LEU A 68 -9.18 6.63 -0.76
CA LEU A 68 -9.49 5.47 -1.59
C LEU A 68 -9.47 4.18 -0.78
N GLN A 69 -10.27 3.20 -1.20
CA GLN A 69 -10.25 1.84 -0.64
C GLN A 69 -9.36 0.91 -1.46
N HIS A 70 -9.27 1.16 -2.76
CA HIS A 70 -8.48 0.42 -3.73
C HIS A 70 -7.87 1.41 -4.73
N SER A 71 -6.75 1.02 -5.35
CA SER A 71 -6.17 1.80 -6.43
C SER A 71 -7.15 1.95 -7.60
N LYS A 72 -7.06 3.08 -8.31
CA LYS A 72 -7.85 3.35 -9.51
C LYS A 72 -6.96 3.26 -10.73
N LEU A 73 -7.40 2.55 -11.76
CA LEU A 73 -6.71 2.53 -13.04
C LEU A 73 -6.94 3.86 -13.77
N GLY A 74 -5.85 4.55 -14.08
CA GLY A 74 -5.85 5.79 -14.85
C GLY A 74 -6.08 5.55 -16.34
N HIS A 75 -6.21 6.63 -17.09
CA HIS A 75 -6.41 6.55 -18.53
C HIS A 75 -5.22 5.87 -19.22
N GLY A 76 -5.52 4.87 -20.08
CA GLY A 76 -4.50 4.10 -20.81
C GLY A 76 -3.89 2.95 -20.01
N VAL A 77 -4.32 2.73 -18.77
CA VAL A 77 -3.95 1.55 -17.97
C VAL A 77 -5.09 0.55 -17.99
N GLN A 78 -4.77 -0.72 -18.23
CA GLN A 78 -5.73 -1.81 -18.26
C GLN A 78 -5.21 -3.00 -17.44
N ALA A 79 -6.12 -3.62 -16.69
CA ALA A 79 -5.91 -4.96 -16.15
C ALA A 79 -5.95 -5.99 -17.27
N ALA A 80 -5.42 -7.18 -17.00
CA ALA A 80 -5.58 -8.32 -17.89
C ALA A 80 -7.06 -8.63 -18.12
N GLU A 81 -7.39 -9.07 -19.33
CA GLU A 81 -8.73 -9.54 -19.64
C GLU A 81 -9.08 -10.77 -18.80
N ASP A 82 -10.35 -10.92 -18.46
CA ASP A 82 -10.85 -12.04 -17.67
C ASP A 82 -10.51 -13.42 -18.28
N SER A 83 -10.30 -13.48 -19.61
CA SER A 83 -9.91 -14.67 -20.36
C SER A 83 -8.50 -15.19 -20.03
N PHE A 84 -7.60 -14.35 -19.54
CA PHE A 84 -6.24 -14.72 -19.14
C PHE A 84 -6.14 -15.06 -17.65
N ARG A 85 -7.21 -14.82 -16.87
CA ARG A 85 -7.20 -15.07 -15.44
C ARG A 85 -7.06 -16.55 -15.14
N SER A 86 -6.12 -16.85 -14.26
CA SER A 86 -5.81 -18.23 -13.85
C SER A 86 -5.73 -18.31 -12.33
N GLY A 87 -6.67 -19.03 -11.73
CA GLY A 87 -6.71 -19.27 -10.29
C GLY A 87 -6.49 -20.75 -9.96
N CYS A 88 -6.07 -21.04 -8.73
CA CYS A 88 -5.85 -22.42 -8.30
C CYS A 88 -7.18 -23.20 -8.17
N GLU A 89 -7.09 -24.51 -8.36
CA GLU A 89 -8.20 -25.47 -8.20
C GLU A 89 -8.07 -26.25 -6.87
N CYS A 90 -7.36 -25.70 -5.88
CA CYS A 90 -7.19 -26.34 -4.58
C CYS A 90 -8.54 -26.50 -3.88
N GLU A 91 -8.94 -27.74 -3.59
CA GLU A 91 -10.17 -28.05 -2.84
C GLU A 91 -10.03 -27.73 -1.35
N ASP A 92 -8.83 -27.94 -0.81
CA ASP A 92 -8.47 -27.63 0.57
C ASP A 92 -7.58 -26.39 0.61
N GLU A 93 -7.91 -25.44 1.50
CA GLU A 93 -7.12 -24.24 1.74
C GLU A 93 -5.70 -24.55 2.22
N GLU A 94 -5.49 -25.72 2.86
CA GLU A 94 -4.16 -26.16 3.25
C GLU A 94 -3.27 -26.47 2.03
N GLU A 95 -3.85 -26.83 0.89
CA GLU A 95 -3.08 -27.10 -0.34
C GLU A 95 -2.50 -25.81 -0.94
N CYS A 96 -3.11 -24.66 -0.66
CA CYS A 96 -2.63 -23.36 -1.11
C CYS A 96 -1.28 -22.95 -0.47
N GLN A 97 -0.70 -23.76 0.42
CA GLN A 97 0.63 -23.51 0.99
C GLN A 97 1.79 -24.20 0.23
N TYR A 98 1.47 -25.15 -0.65
CA TYR A 98 2.46 -26.01 -1.32
C TYR A 98 2.64 -25.63 -2.79
N LYS A 99 3.75 -26.10 -3.39
CA LYS A 99 4.02 -25.95 -4.84
C LYS A 99 2.96 -26.51 -5.77
N GLY A 100 2.07 -27.39 -5.28
CA GLY A 100 0.93 -27.88 -6.06
C GLY A 100 -0.11 -26.80 -6.37
N CYS A 101 -0.15 -25.71 -5.61
CA CYS A 101 -1.04 -24.58 -5.88
C CYS A 101 -0.57 -23.77 -7.09
N LEU A 102 -1.46 -23.57 -8.07
CA LEU A 102 -1.19 -22.79 -9.29
C LEU A 102 -0.63 -21.39 -8.98
N CYS A 103 -1.15 -20.73 -7.94
CA CYS A 103 -0.71 -19.39 -7.52
C CYS A 103 0.73 -19.34 -7.00
N LEU A 104 1.35 -20.48 -6.67
CA LEU A 104 2.72 -20.55 -6.12
C LEU A 104 3.74 -21.11 -7.12
N GLN A 105 3.36 -21.30 -8.39
CA GLN A 105 4.22 -21.90 -9.41
C GLN A 105 5.48 -21.08 -9.70
N GLU A 106 5.38 -19.75 -9.60
CA GLU A 106 6.49 -18.83 -9.83
C GLU A 106 7.24 -18.41 -8.56
N GLN A 107 6.78 -18.87 -7.39
CA GLN A 107 7.62 -18.75 -6.20
C GLN A 107 8.90 -19.59 -6.42
N GLU A 108 10.00 -19.21 -5.79
CA GLU A 108 11.16 -20.11 -5.68
C GLU A 108 10.88 -21.20 -4.63
N ASP A 109 11.59 -22.32 -4.70
CA ASP A 109 11.50 -23.36 -3.65
C ASP A 109 11.97 -22.81 -2.31
N ASP A 110 11.36 -23.33 -1.24
CA ASP A 110 11.88 -23.15 0.10
C ASP A 110 13.07 -24.10 0.31
N SER A 111 14.29 -23.55 0.36
CA SER A 111 15.54 -24.32 0.53
C SER A 111 15.64 -25.05 1.87
N ASP A 112 14.76 -24.73 2.83
CA ASP A 112 14.80 -25.34 4.17
C ASP A 112 14.12 -26.73 4.21
N ASP A 113 13.41 -27.14 3.15
CA ASP A 113 12.64 -28.39 3.07
C ASP A 113 13.37 -29.48 2.22
N GLU A 114 14.71 -29.57 2.31
CA GLU A 114 15.46 -30.66 1.67
C GLU A 114 15.05 -32.02 2.28
N GLY A 115 14.11 -32.71 1.62
CA GLY A 115 13.66 -34.06 1.98
C GLY A 115 12.17 -34.21 2.28
N GLU A 116 11.36 -33.14 2.28
CA GLU A 116 9.90 -33.27 2.37
C GLU A 116 9.30 -33.69 1.02
N ALA A 117 8.33 -34.61 1.06
CA ALA A 117 7.61 -35.07 -0.15
C ALA A 117 6.76 -33.95 -0.80
N ARG A 118 6.38 -32.93 -0.02
CA ARG A 118 5.63 -31.75 -0.45
C ARG A 118 6.36 -30.48 -0.06
N LYS A 119 6.96 -29.79 -1.04
CA LYS A 119 7.69 -28.55 -0.81
C LYS A 119 6.73 -27.40 -0.52
N LYS A 120 6.92 -26.73 0.63
CA LYS A 120 6.19 -25.50 0.96
C LYS A 120 6.77 -24.36 0.15
N ALA A 121 5.92 -23.51 -0.43
CA ALA A 121 6.34 -22.30 -1.15
C ALA A 121 5.72 -21.03 -0.57
N TYR A 122 4.82 -21.22 0.38
CA TYR A 122 4.05 -20.19 1.02
C TYR A 122 4.89 -19.23 1.87
N MET A 123 4.58 -17.94 1.75
CA MET A 123 5.37 -16.88 2.38
C MET A 123 4.91 -16.50 3.78
N TYR A 124 3.71 -16.89 4.20
CA TYR A 124 3.22 -16.61 5.54
C TYR A 124 3.28 -17.85 6.45
N HIS A 125 3.15 -17.63 7.74
CA HIS A 125 2.87 -18.70 8.68
C HIS A 125 1.40 -19.09 8.57
N MET A 126 1.12 -20.39 8.46
CA MET A 126 -0.26 -20.86 8.33
C MET A 126 -0.95 -21.09 9.68
N HIS A 127 -0.24 -21.62 10.67
CA HIS A 127 -0.83 -22.01 11.95
C HIS A 127 -0.14 -21.35 13.15
N GLY A 128 -0.79 -21.50 14.31
CA GLY A 128 -0.27 -21.07 15.60
C GLY A 128 -0.35 -19.55 15.80
N ALA A 129 0.37 -19.07 16.82
CA ALA A 129 0.32 -17.66 17.20
C ALA A 129 0.76 -16.71 16.06
N LYS A 130 1.56 -17.19 15.10
CA LYS A 130 2.08 -16.39 13.99
C LYS A 130 1.23 -16.49 12.71
N ALA A 131 0.10 -17.20 12.72
CA ALA A 131 -0.75 -17.36 11.54
C ALA A 131 -1.05 -16.01 10.85
N GLY A 132 -0.87 -15.95 9.53
CA GLY A 132 -1.03 -14.76 8.70
C GLY A 132 0.14 -13.76 8.73
N LEU A 133 1.19 -13.99 9.54
CA LEU A 133 2.41 -13.17 9.52
C LEU A 133 3.36 -13.66 8.43
N LEU A 134 3.98 -12.74 7.71
CA LEU A 134 5.05 -13.02 6.74
C LEU A 134 6.23 -13.68 7.46
N ARG A 135 6.72 -14.81 6.93
CA ARG A 135 7.79 -15.59 7.57
C ARG A 135 9.07 -14.77 7.62
N SER A 136 9.78 -14.83 8.75
CA SER A 136 10.92 -13.95 9.04
C SER A 136 12.02 -13.92 7.98
N LYS A 137 12.25 -15.03 7.26
CA LYS A 137 13.28 -15.12 6.22
C LYS A 137 12.95 -14.31 4.96
N PHE A 138 11.67 -14.05 4.70
CA PHE A 138 11.25 -13.27 3.55
C PHE A 138 11.27 -11.76 3.84
N LEU A 139 11.30 -11.35 5.11
CA LEU A 139 11.34 -9.92 5.47
C LEU A 139 12.59 -9.19 4.92
N SER A 140 13.71 -9.89 4.82
CA SER A 140 14.96 -9.38 4.23
C SER A 140 15.10 -9.72 2.73
N SER A 141 14.16 -10.48 2.17
CA SER A 141 14.18 -10.86 0.76
C SER A 141 13.58 -9.76 -0.12
N THR A 142 13.93 -9.76 -1.40
CA THR A 142 13.26 -8.95 -2.43
C THR A 142 12.23 -9.76 -3.22
N ARG A 143 11.97 -11.02 -2.84
CA ARG A 143 11.01 -11.89 -3.54
C ARG A 143 9.59 -11.29 -3.48
N PRO A 144 8.83 -11.33 -4.60
CA PRO A 144 7.43 -10.93 -4.59
C PRO A 144 6.58 -11.93 -3.80
N ILE A 145 5.43 -11.49 -3.33
CA ILE A 145 4.42 -12.32 -2.69
C ILE A 145 3.40 -12.72 -3.76
N TYR A 146 3.18 -14.03 -3.94
CA TYR A 146 2.12 -14.53 -4.81
C TYR A 146 0.96 -15.05 -3.93
N GLU A 147 -0.19 -14.41 -4.04
CA GLU A 147 -1.40 -14.74 -3.30
C GLU A 147 -2.46 -15.38 -4.20
N CYS A 148 -3.39 -16.10 -3.58
CA CYS A 148 -4.65 -16.44 -4.23
C CYS A 148 -5.49 -15.17 -4.46
N HIS A 149 -6.50 -15.30 -5.32
CA HIS A 149 -7.31 -14.18 -5.79
C HIS A 149 -8.71 -14.65 -6.20
N GLY A 150 -9.59 -13.71 -6.59
CA GLY A 150 -11.00 -14.00 -6.91
C GLY A 150 -11.26 -15.08 -7.97
N GLY A 151 -10.27 -15.46 -8.78
CA GLY A 151 -10.38 -16.57 -9.75
C GLY A 151 -10.05 -17.95 -9.19
N CYS A 152 -9.60 -18.06 -7.93
CA CYS A 152 -9.25 -19.33 -7.29
C CYS A 152 -10.48 -20.04 -6.69
N ALA A 153 -10.44 -21.36 -6.61
CA ALA A 153 -11.46 -22.20 -5.98
C ALA A 153 -11.48 -22.10 -4.43
N CYS A 154 -10.37 -21.71 -3.82
CA CYS A 154 -10.27 -21.55 -2.36
C CYS A 154 -11.04 -20.32 -1.85
N ASP A 155 -11.55 -20.38 -0.62
CA ASP A 155 -12.38 -19.32 -0.03
C ASP A 155 -11.57 -18.09 0.41
N VAL A 156 -12.27 -17.03 0.83
CA VAL A 156 -11.70 -15.81 1.42
C VAL A 156 -10.91 -16.07 2.71
N SER A 157 -11.18 -17.17 3.42
CA SER A 157 -10.36 -17.61 4.56
C SER A 157 -9.01 -18.19 4.18
N CYS A 158 -8.79 -18.52 2.89
CA CYS A 158 -7.55 -19.12 2.40
C CYS A 158 -6.33 -18.41 3.01
N PRO A 159 -5.39 -19.16 3.61
CA PRO A 159 -4.25 -18.54 4.27
C PRO A 159 -3.49 -17.64 3.29
N ASN A 160 -3.44 -17.99 2.00
CA ASN A 160 -2.78 -17.22 0.94
C ASN A 160 -3.57 -16.03 0.38
N ARG A 161 -4.36 -15.34 1.20
CA ARG A 161 -5.12 -14.13 0.85
C ARG A 161 -4.98 -13.01 1.90
N VAL A 162 -3.80 -12.88 2.53
CA VAL A 162 -3.55 -11.93 3.63
C VAL A 162 -3.72 -10.49 3.17
N VAL A 163 -3.08 -10.12 2.06
CA VAL A 163 -3.15 -8.75 1.50
C VAL A 163 -4.52 -8.50 0.88
N GLU A 164 -5.09 -9.49 0.17
CA GLU A 164 -6.43 -9.39 -0.43
C GLU A 164 -7.52 -9.04 0.59
N ARG A 165 -7.45 -9.60 1.81
CA ARG A 165 -8.39 -9.31 2.89
C ARG A 165 -8.33 -7.87 3.40
N GLY A 166 -7.33 -7.10 2.98
CA GLY A 166 -7.15 -5.70 3.33
C GLY A 166 -6.75 -5.49 4.79
N ARG A 167 -6.65 -4.22 5.16
CA ARG A 167 -6.15 -3.79 6.48
C ARG A 167 -6.93 -4.40 7.64
N GLN A 168 -6.18 -4.98 8.58
CA GLN A 168 -6.68 -5.52 9.85
C GLN A 168 -6.04 -4.86 11.09
N VAL A 169 -5.60 -3.60 10.94
CA VAL A 169 -4.96 -2.82 12.01
C VAL A 169 -5.59 -1.43 12.04
N PRO A 170 -6.03 -0.91 13.20
CA PRO A 170 -6.54 0.45 13.28
C PRO A 170 -5.40 1.46 13.08
N LEU A 171 -5.62 2.43 12.20
CA LEU A 171 -4.61 3.46 11.91
C LEU A 171 -5.09 4.81 12.38
N GLN A 172 -4.14 5.61 12.85
CA GLN A 172 -4.36 7.00 13.22
C GLN A 172 -3.38 7.87 12.44
N ILE A 173 -3.92 8.71 11.57
CA ILE A 173 -3.20 9.81 10.96
C ILE A 173 -3.08 10.88 12.03
N PHE A 174 -1.87 11.31 12.34
CA PHE A 174 -1.62 12.29 13.39
C PHE A 174 -0.66 13.37 12.90
N ARG A 175 -0.82 14.59 13.39
CA ARG A 175 0.13 15.67 13.15
C ARG A 175 1.40 15.40 13.95
N THR A 176 2.56 15.43 13.31
CA THR A 176 3.88 15.33 13.94
C THR A 176 4.45 16.71 14.19
N GLU A 177 5.43 16.83 15.08
CA GLU A 177 6.07 18.11 15.40
C GLU A 177 6.90 18.69 14.23
N LYS A 178 7.45 17.84 13.35
CA LYS A 178 8.51 18.24 12.40
C LYS A 178 8.30 17.80 10.95
N THR A 179 7.56 16.72 10.72
CA THR A 179 7.44 16.08 9.39
C THR A 179 6.04 16.20 8.80
N GLY A 180 5.19 17.07 9.37
CA GLY A 180 3.83 17.27 8.90
C GLY A 180 2.90 16.16 9.40
N TRP A 181 2.24 15.44 8.50
CA TRP A 181 1.36 14.33 8.89
C TRP A 181 2.15 13.03 9.00
N GLY A 182 1.77 12.18 9.95
CA GLY A 182 2.34 10.85 10.18
C GLY A 182 1.23 9.82 10.40
N VAL A 183 1.59 8.55 10.46
CA VAL A 183 0.66 7.46 10.78
C VAL A 183 1.20 6.66 11.95
N ARG A 184 0.32 6.27 12.88
CA ARG A 184 0.60 5.31 13.95
C ARG A 184 -0.55 4.32 14.09
N SER A 185 -0.31 3.20 14.74
CA SER A 185 -1.36 2.26 15.14
C SER A 185 -1.73 2.44 16.61
N LEU A 186 -3.01 2.25 16.93
CA LEU A 186 -3.50 2.25 18.32
C LEU A 186 -3.35 0.88 19.00
N LEU A 187 -2.94 -0.13 18.23
CA LEU A 187 -2.63 -1.48 18.70
C LEU A 187 -1.18 -1.83 18.36
N ASP A 188 -0.64 -2.79 19.11
CA ASP A 188 0.69 -3.35 18.83
C ASP A 188 0.64 -4.11 17.49
N ILE A 189 1.64 -3.91 16.63
CA ILE A 189 1.80 -4.61 15.35
C ILE A 189 2.97 -5.58 15.49
N ARG A 190 2.77 -6.83 15.09
CA ARG A 190 3.79 -7.87 15.20
C ARG A 190 4.71 -7.87 13.99
N ARG A 191 5.97 -8.29 14.18
CA ARG A 191 6.92 -8.54 13.08
C ARG A 191 6.28 -9.49 12.04
N GLY A 192 6.34 -9.10 10.78
CA GLY A 192 5.74 -9.81 9.66
C GLY A 192 4.25 -9.54 9.46
N GLN A 193 3.62 -8.67 10.25
CA GLN A 193 2.20 -8.36 10.08
C GLN A 193 1.99 -7.41 8.90
N PHE A 194 1.01 -7.72 8.06
CA PHE A 194 0.50 -6.81 7.03
C PHE A 194 -0.19 -5.61 7.69
N VAL A 195 0.13 -4.41 7.23
CA VAL A 195 -0.45 -3.16 7.73
C VAL A 195 -1.56 -2.67 6.80
N ASP A 196 -1.21 -2.27 5.59
CA ASP A 196 -2.13 -1.80 4.55
C ASP A 196 -1.37 -1.68 3.21
N ASN A 197 -2.07 -1.38 2.12
CA ASN A 197 -1.46 -1.15 0.81
C ASN A 197 -1.13 0.33 0.58
N TYR A 198 -0.07 0.63 -0.18
CA TYR A 198 0.05 1.91 -0.86
C TYR A 198 -0.86 1.91 -2.09
N ILE A 199 -1.82 2.82 -2.11
CA ILE A 199 -2.84 2.89 -3.17
C ILE A 199 -2.93 4.30 -3.73
N GLY A 200 -3.43 4.43 -4.94
CA GLY A 200 -3.57 5.72 -5.61
C GLY A 200 -4.16 5.56 -7.00
N GLU A 201 -3.89 6.52 -7.87
CA GLU A 201 -4.16 6.37 -9.29
C GLU A 201 -2.97 5.68 -9.97
N ILE A 202 -3.19 4.51 -10.57
CA ILE A 202 -2.18 3.83 -11.38
C ILE A 202 -2.15 4.50 -12.75
N ILE A 203 -1.02 5.09 -13.10
CA ILE A 203 -0.82 5.91 -14.31
C ILE A 203 0.30 5.36 -15.18
N THR A 204 0.28 5.73 -16.46
CA THR A 204 1.32 5.37 -17.42
C THR A 204 2.61 6.18 -17.17
N PRO A 205 3.78 5.68 -17.62
CA PRO A 205 5.04 6.43 -17.51
C PRO A 205 4.96 7.82 -18.13
N GLN A 206 4.24 7.96 -19.26
CA GLN A 206 4.08 9.24 -19.96
C GLN A 206 3.27 10.23 -19.12
N GLU A 207 2.22 9.75 -18.45
CA GLU A 207 1.40 10.59 -17.56
C GLU A 207 2.18 10.96 -16.29
N ALA A 208 2.93 10.04 -15.71
CA ALA A 208 3.82 10.32 -14.58
C ALA A 208 4.83 11.43 -14.93
N GLN A 209 5.52 11.30 -16.07
CA GLN A 209 6.46 12.32 -16.54
C GLN A 209 5.77 13.67 -16.80
N ARG A 210 4.58 13.66 -17.42
CA ARG A 210 3.80 14.89 -17.63
C ARG A 210 3.48 15.57 -16.30
N ARG A 211 3.09 14.81 -15.27
CA ARG A 211 2.79 15.35 -13.94
C ARG A 211 4.04 15.88 -13.23
N ARG A 212 5.19 15.18 -13.30
CA ARG A 212 6.49 15.69 -12.80
C ARG A 212 6.86 17.03 -13.44
N ASN A 213 6.66 17.17 -14.75
CA ASN A 213 6.97 18.40 -15.49
C ASN A 213 6.01 19.56 -15.16
N THR A 214 4.79 19.27 -14.72
CA THR A 214 3.75 20.29 -14.45
C THR A 214 3.78 20.75 -12.99
N SER A 215 4.28 19.93 -12.06
CA SER A 215 4.42 20.32 -10.66
C SER A 215 5.44 21.43 -10.49
N ASN A 216 5.07 22.49 -9.74
CA ASN A 216 5.95 23.62 -9.41
C ASN A 216 7.24 23.18 -8.70
N PHE A 217 7.23 22.00 -8.09
CA PHE A 217 8.38 21.33 -7.49
C PHE A 217 8.35 19.85 -7.89
N ALA A 218 9.06 19.48 -8.96
CA ALA A 218 9.16 18.08 -9.42
C ALA A 218 9.52 17.12 -8.27
N GLN A 219 10.42 17.54 -7.38
CA GLN A 219 10.82 16.78 -6.19
C GLN A 219 9.69 16.52 -5.18
N GLN A 220 8.68 17.40 -5.07
CA GLN A 220 7.51 17.14 -4.21
C GLN A 220 6.55 16.14 -4.85
N LYS A 221 6.53 16.05 -6.19
CA LYS A 221 5.74 15.07 -6.92
C LYS A 221 6.29 13.66 -6.70
N ASP A 222 7.62 13.51 -6.75
CA ASP A 222 8.29 12.21 -6.62
C ASP A 222 8.03 11.53 -5.27
N VAL A 223 7.71 12.29 -4.22
CA VAL A 223 7.35 11.74 -2.90
C VAL A 223 6.09 10.87 -2.94
N TYR A 224 5.17 11.12 -3.88
CA TYR A 224 3.88 10.43 -3.94
C TYR A 224 3.78 9.42 -5.09
N LEU A 225 4.82 9.31 -5.92
CA LEU A 225 4.90 8.41 -7.05
C LEU A 225 5.70 7.17 -6.67
N PHE A 226 5.09 6.00 -6.84
CA PHE A 226 5.76 4.71 -6.62
C PHE A 226 5.67 3.86 -7.88
N ALA A 227 6.83 3.44 -8.40
CA ALA A 227 6.90 2.57 -9.56
C ALA A 227 6.46 1.13 -9.24
N LEU A 228 5.81 0.50 -10.20
CA LEU A 228 5.42 -0.92 -10.18
C LEU A 228 6.42 -1.73 -11.01
N ASP A 229 7.68 -1.67 -10.59
CA ASP A 229 8.86 -2.13 -11.34
C ASP A 229 9.33 -3.53 -10.98
N LYS A 230 8.66 -4.20 -10.03
CA LYS A 230 9.10 -5.48 -9.48
C LYS A 230 9.36 -6.55 -10.55
N PHE A 231 8.56 -6.50 -11.60
CA PHE A 231 8.54 -7.47 -12.70
C PHE A 231 8.98 -6.86 -14.03
N THR A 232 9.51 -5.64 -14.03
CA THR A 232 10.05 -5.02 -15.25
C THR A 232 11.29 -5.79 -15.69
N ASP A 233 11.23 -6.32 -16.92
CA ASP A 233 12.30 -7.08 -17.55
C ASP A 233 12.17 -6.91 -19.07
N GLU A 234 13.19 -6.31 -19.68
CA GLU A 234 13.26 -6.08 -21.14
C GLU A 234 13.13 -7.39 -21.96
N ASN A 235 13.47 -8.53 -21.36
CA ASN A 235 13.39 -9.84 -22.00
C ASN A 235 12.11 -10.61 -21.64
N SER A 236 11.19 -10.00 -20.89
CA SER A 236 9.94 -10.64 -20.49
C SER A 236 9.10 -11.03 -21.71
N PRO A 237 8.48 -12.22 -21.75
CA PRO A 237 7.52 -12.56 -22.80
C PRO A 237 6.25 -11.70 -22.77
N ASP A 238 5.95 -11.06 -21.63
CA ASP A 238 4.84 -10.13 -21.51
C ASP A 238 5.31 -8.72 -21.90
N MET A 239 4.77 -8.20 -23.00
CA MET A 239 5.11 -6.87 -23.51
C MET A 239 4.80 -5.74 -22.52
N ARG A 240 3.88 -5.94 -21.57
CA ARG A 240 3.57 -4.95 -20.52
C ARG A 240 4.69 -4.81 -19.49
N LEU A 241 5.61 -5.77 -19.45
CA LEU A 241 6.75 -5.81 -18.52
C LEU A 241 8.08 -5.40 -19.19
N GLN A 242 8.14 -5.26 -20.51
CA GLN A 242 9.37 -4.93 -21.26
C GLN A 242 9.76 -3.45 -21.22
N GLY A 243 8.81 -2.56 -20.88
CA GLY A 243 8.99 -1.12 -20.92
C GLY A 243 9.09 -0.47 -19.53
N PRO A 244 9.15 0.87 -19.49
CA PRO A 244 9.07 1.60 -18.23
C PRO A 244 7.81 1.21 -17.45
N PRO A 245 7.92 0.98 -16.14
CA PRO A 245 6.83 0.49 -15.31
C PRO A 245 5.70 1.52 -15.18
N LEU A 246 4.50 1.04 -14.90
CA LEU A 246 3.41 1.89 -14.41
C LEU A 246 3.78 2.47 -13.03
N GLU A 247 3.13 3.56 -12.64
CA GLU A 247 3.36 4.20 -11.34
C GLU A 247 2.04 4.44 -10.60
N ILE A 248 2.06 4.38 -9.27
CA ILE A 248 0.95 4.78 -8.41
C ILE A 248 1.16 6.24 -7.96
N ASP A 249 0.27 7.14 -8.35
CA ASP A 249 0.20 8.52 -7.87
C ASP A 249 -0.79 8.64 -6.71
N GLY A 250 -0.25 8.87 -5.51
CA GLY A 250 -1.01 9.07 -4.28
C GLY A 250 -1.25 10.53 -3.87
N GLU A 251 -0.86 11.52 -4.70
CA GLU A 251 -0.79 12.93 -4.29
C GLU A 251 -2.15 13.47 -3.81
N PHE A 252 -3.20 13.29 -4.62
CA PHE A 252 -4.54 13.80 -4.35
C PHE A 252 -5.55 12.73 -3.96
N MET A 253 -5.23 11.45 -4.15
CA MET A 253 -6.14 10.36 -3.79
C MET A 253 -5.38 9.10 -3.40
N SER A 254 -5.58 8.62 -2.17
CA SER A 254 -4.83 7.48 -1.62
C SER A 254 -5.48 6.92 -0.35
N GLY A 255 -4.86 5.88 0.23
CA GLY A 255 -5.19 5.35 1.55
C GLY A 255 -4.48 6.10 2.67
N PRO A 256 -4.57 5.61 3.92
CA PRO A 256 -3.87 6.20 5.07
C PRO A 256 -2.33 6.10 4.93
N THR A 257 -1.84 5.12 4.17
CA THR A 257 -0.41 4.84 3.97
C THR A 257 0.36 5.97 3.28
N ARG A 258 -0.30 6.83 2.50
CA ARG A 258 0.28 8.06 1.94
C ARG A 258 0.95 8.96 2.97
N PHE A 259 0.45 8.93 4.20
CA PHE A 259 0.94 9.79 5.28
C PHE A 259 2.04 9.12 6.12
N ILE A 260 2.50 7.92 5.76
CA ILE A 260 3.62 7.27 6.43
C ILE A 260 4.90 8.00 6.01
N ASN A 261 5.69 8.43 7.00
CA ASN A 261 6.91 9.19 6.75
C ASN A 261 8.11 8.30 6.44
N HIS A 262 9.11 8.90 5.83
CA HIS A 262 10.41 8.30 5.61
C HIS A 262 11.18 8.05 6.93
N SER A 263 11.92 6.94 6.99
CA SER A 263 13.00 6.73 7.96
C SER A 263 14.15 5.92 7.33
N CYS A 264 15.39 6.27 7.66
CA CYS A 264 16.57 5.48 7.30
C CYS A 264 16.73 4.20 8.15
N GLU A 265 16.02 4.11 9.27
CA GLU A 265 15.86 2.89 10.08
C GLU A 265 14.36 2.61 10.23
N PRO A 266 13.71 2.13 9.16
CA PRO A 266 12.26 1.99 9.13
C PRO A 266 11.76 0.82 9.97
N ASN A 267 10.46 0.86 10.29
CA ASN A 267 9.76 -0.26 10.92
C ASN A 267 8.82 -1.00 9.96
N LEU A 268 8.57 -0.44 8.77
CA LEU A 268 7.83 -1.07 7.68
C LEU A 268 8.69 -1.22 6.42
N ARG A 269 8.29 -2.13 5.55
CA ARG A 269 8.82 -2.30 4.19
C ARG A 269 7.71 -2.65 3.22
N ILE A 270 7.86 -2.22 1.97
CA ILE A 270 6.95 -2.54 0.88
C ILE A 270 7.34 -3.90 0.28
N PHE A 271 6.33 -4.72 0.02
CA PHE A 271 6.44 -5.95 -0.74
C PHE A 271 5.49 -5.89 -1.93
N ALA A 272 6.00 -6.23 -3.11
CA ALA A 272 5.17 -6.44 -4.27
C ALA A 272 4.30 -7.69 -4.05
N ARG A 273 2.99 -7.52 -4.07
CA ARG A 273 2.03 -8.63 -3.98
C ARG A 273 1.29 -8.78 -5.30
N VAL A 274 1.24 -10.01 -5.80
CA VAL A 274 0.54 -10.38 -7.02
C VAL A 274 -0.60 -11.32 -6.62
N GLY A 275 -1.82 -10.97 -7.04
CA GLY A 275 -2.94 -11.90 -7.03
C GLY A 275 -2.93 -12.72 -8.32
N ASP A 276 -3.56 -12.20 -9.36
CA ASP A 276 -3.52 -12.82 -10.68
C ASP A 276 -2.15 -12.64 -11.33
N HIS A 277 -1.54 -13.73 -11.83
CA HIS A 277 -0.26 -13.69 -12.51
C HIS A 277 -0.32 -12.88 -13.82
N ALA A 278 -1.51 -12.73 -14.41
CA ALA A 278 -1.72 -11.88 -15.58
C ALA A 278 -1.65 -10.38 -15.24
N ASP A 279 -1.71 -10.00 -13.96
CA ASP A 279 -1.72 -8.60 -13.49
C ASP A 279 -0.43 -8.19 -12.77
N LYS A 280 0.70 -8.85 -13.05
CA LYS A 280 2.01 -8.51 -12.48
C LYS A 280 2.43 -7.05 -12.75
N HIS A 281 2.06 -6.49 -13.91
CA HIS A 281 2.37 -5.10 -14.28
C HIS A 281 1.61 -4.07 -13.43
N ILE A 282 0.58 -4.49 -12.69
CA ILE A 282 -0.20 -3.67 -11.76
C ILE A 282 -0.22 -4.26 -10.34
N HIS A 283 0.88 -4.91 -9.94
CA HIS A 283 0.99 -5.54 -8.63
C HIS A 283 0.72 -4.56 -7.46
N ASP A 284 0.25 -5.10 -6.34
CA ASP A 284 0.02 -4.32 -5.13
C ASP A 284 1.35 -3.94 -4.45
N LEU A 285 1.36 -2.80 -3.75
CA LEU A 285 2.46 -2.37 -2.87
C LEU A 285 2.02 -2.55 -1.41
N ALA A 286 2.35 -3.69 -0.81
CA ALA A 286 1.87 -4.09 0.50
C ALA A 286 2.88 -3.78 1.61
N PHE A 287 2.48 -3.03 2.65
CA PHE A 287 3.34 -2.77 3.79
C PHE A 287 3.34 -3.91 4.80
N PHE A 288 4.53 -4.40 5.14
CA PHE A 288 4.74 -5.38 6.21
C PHE A 288 5.68 -4.84 7.29
N ALA A 289 5.41 -5.19 8.54
CA ALA A 289 6.24 -4.81 9.67
C ALA A 289 7.55 -5.59 9.71
N LEU A 290 8.69 -4.89 9.77
CA LEU A 290 10.02 -5.47 9.86
C LEU A 290 10.37 -5.95 11.27
N ARG A 291 9.70 -5.41 12.29
CA ARG A 291 9.86 -5.75 13.70
C ARG A 291 8.54 -5.59 14.43
N ASP A 292 8.51 -5.96 15.71
CA ASP A 292 7.38 -5.59 16.56
C ASP A 292 7.35 -4.06 16.73
N ILE A 293 6.16 -3.48 16.62
CA ILE A 293 5.90 -2.04 16.69
C ILE A 293 4.87 -1.83 17.81
N PRO A 294 5.29 -1.28 18.96
CA PRO A 294 4.38 -0.92 20.04
C PRO A 294 3.32 0.08 19.59
N ARG A 295 2.14 0.00 20.21
CA ARG A 295 1.07 0.99 20.02
C ARG A 295 1.59 2.42 20.20
N GLY A 296 1.10 3.32 19.36
CA GLY A 296 1.49 4.73 19.38
C GLY A 296 2.83 5.04 18.73
N GLU A 297 3.67 4.04 18.43
CA GLU A 297 4.88 4.25 17.65
C GLU A 297 4.52 4.66 16.21
N GLN A 298 5.25 5.66 15.69
CA GLN A 298 5.07 6.13 14.32
C GLN A 298 5.51 5.07 13.31
N LEU A 299 4.67 4.80 12.33
CA LEU A 299 4.98 3.97 11.17
C LEU A 299 5.87 4.75 10.21
N THR A 300 6.92 4.09 9.73
CA THR A 300 7.90 4.65 8.79
C THR A 300 8.42 3.58 7.83
N PHE A 301 8.76 3.98 6.62
CA PHE A 301 9.42 3.13 5.62
C PHE A 301 10.55 3.88 4.93
N ASP A 302 11.42 3.16 4.25
CA ASP A 302 12.46 3.77 3.43
C ASP A 302 11.90 4.07 2.04
N TYR A 303 11.99 5.32 1.59
CA TYR A 303 11.39 5.76 0.32
C TYR A 303 12.19 5.29 -0.89
N VAL A 304 13.45 4.93 -0.70
CA VAL A 304 14.37 4.53 -1.77
C VAL A 304 14.83 3.07 -1.67
N ASP A 305 14.27 2.29 -0.76
CA ASP A 305 14.60 0.86 -0.64
C ASP A 305 14.16 0.11 -1.89
N GLY A 306 15.12 -0.43 -2.63
CA GLY A 306 14.91 -1.17 -3.88
C GLY A 306 15.14 -0.36 -5.16
N VAL A 307 15.33 0.96 -5.09
CA VAL A 307 15.66 1.78 -6.27
C VAL A 307 17.12 1.53 -6.66
N SER A 308 17.34 0.99 -7.86
CA SER A 308 18.68 0.67 -8.39
C SER A 308 19.41 1.86 -9.03
N GLU A 309 18.82 3.05 -9.00
CA GLU A 309 19.46 4.27 -9.53
C GLU A 309 20.45 4.85 -8.52
N ASP A 310 21.72 4.52 -8.77
CA ASP A 310 22.92 5.27 -8.43
C ASP A 310 22.96 5.96 -7.06
N ALA A 311 23.46 5.20 -6.07
CA ALA A 311 24.12 5.74 -4.87
C ALA A 311 25.28 6.74 -5.18
N ALA A 312 25.55 7.02 -6.45
CA ALA A 312 26.43 8.07 -6.94
C ALA A 312 25.79 9.47 -6.89
N ASP A 313 24.47 9.61 -7.10
CA ASP A 313 23.79 10.91 -7.12
C ASP A 313 23.66 11.54 -5.73
N ALA A 314 23.45 10.72 -4.69
CA ALA A 314 23.46 11.16 -3.29
C ALA A 314 24.83 11.72 -2.84
N LYS A 315 25.91 11.45 -3.59
CA LYS A 315 27.27 11.98 -3.34
C LYS A 315 27.65 13.16 -4.25
N ASP A 316 26.81 13.51 -5.21
CA ASP A 316 27.05 14.64 -6.10
C ASP A 316 26.67 15.96 -5.39
N LYS A 317 27.69 16.71 -4.97
CA LYS A 317 27.54 18.01 -4.32
C LYS A 317 26.81 19.05 -5.19
N SER A 318 26.74 18.85 -6.51
CA SER A 318 26.01 19.74 -7.42
C SER A 318 24.49 19.55 -7.38
N LYS A 319 24.01 18.39 -6.90
CA LYS A 319 22.57 18.06 -6.77
C LYS A 319 22.03 18.24 -5.34
N GLN A 320 22.89 18.52 -4.36
CA GLN A 320 22.51 18.65 -2.94
C GLN A 320 21.63 19.87 -2.62
N GLY A 321 21.69 20.94 -3.43
CA GLY A 321 20.89 22.17 -3.19
C GLY A 321 19.37 21.96 -3.32
N ASP A 322 18.99 20.87 -4.00
CA ASP A 322 17.64 20.52 -4.41
C ASP A 322 17.09 19.29 -3.65
N MET A 323 17.82 18.76 -2.66
CA MET A 323 17.40 17.58 -1.90
C MET A 323 16.65 17.98 -0.63
N VAL A 324 15.54 17.30 -0.33
CA VAL A 324 14.78 17.56 0.90
C VAL A 324 15.50 16.92 2.11
N PRO A 325 15.79 17.70 3.18
CA PRO A 325 16.45 17.17 4.37
C PRO A 325 15.63 16.07 5.06
N CYS A 326 16.31 14.99 5.46
CA CYS A 326 15.73 13.93 6.25
C CYS A 326 15.69 14.30 7.73
N LEU A 327 14.50 14.21 8.33
CA LEU A 327 14.25 14.53 9.74
C LEU A 327 13.90 13.29 10.57
N CYS A 328 14.31 12.10 10.14
CA CYS A 328 13.93 10.83 10.78
C CYS A 328 14.52 10.62 12.18
N GLY A 329 15.60 11.34 12.55
CA GLY A 329 16.24 11.23 13.87
C GLY A 329 17.03 9.93 14.10
N SER A 330 17.16 9.07 13.09
CA SER A 330 18.00 7.86 13.16
C SER A 330 19.48 8.21 13.32
N LYS A 331 20.22 7.35 14.05
CA LYS A 331 21.68 7.47 14.18
C LYS A 331 22.41 7.27 12.86
N ASN A 332 21.85 6.44 11.98
CA ASN A 332 22.41 6.10 10.67
C ASN A 332 21.69 6.86 9.54
N CYS A 333 21.20 8.07 9.81
CA CYS A 333 20.47 8.90 8.86
C CYS A 333 21.33 9.26 7.64
N ARG A 334 20.76 9.10 6.43
CA ARG A 334 21.38 9.47 5.14
C ARG A 334 21.32 10.98 4.83
N GLN A 335 20.84 11.79 5.77
CA GLN A 335 20.71 13.25 5.71
C GLN A 335 19.66 13.80 4.74
N PHE A 336 19.34 13.09 3.66
CA PHE A 336 18.32 13.47 2.68
C PHE A 336 17.30 12.34 2.48
N LEU A 337 16.12 12.68 1.97
CA LEU A 337 15.02 11.73 1.78
C LEU A 337 15.25 10.75 0.60
N TRP A 338 16.00 11.19 -0.42
CA TRP A 338 16.36 10.43 -1.63
C TRP A 338 17.83 10.59 -1.94
#